data_AF-A0A957PYQ8-F1
#
_entry.id   AF-A0A957PYQ8-F1
#
_cell.length_a   1.000
_cell.length_b   1.000
_cell.length_c   1.000
_cell.angle_alpha   90.00
_cell.angle_beta   90.00
_cell.angle_gamma   90.00
#
_symmetry.space_group_name_H-M   'P 1'
#
loop_
_entity.id
_entity.type
_entity.pdbx_description
1 polymer ?
#
loop_
_entity_poly.entity_id
_entity_poly.type
_entity_poly.pdbx_seq_one_letter_code
_entity_poly.pdbx_strand_id
1 'polypeptide(L)'
;MSRSLLKLLVLTALVATLTALGVSLAFADGEPRASLGADPVATLPPVVFLSSSAARGNVNGLKFSDEDIIVFFPENETGTVGTWSMFFDGSDVGLANADINGFELLDDTTVLMTFDRPLRIPGLGRIDDSDILKFTFSAVPGLNTAGTFELCFDGSNYDLTTGAEDIDAIAFDPEGRLLISTDGTARVNGRALRAYDEDLLVFGDAPFVCNPPAAPDSWDIYVDGSDIQLKNGSEDVNAAWVDSSVADKNIYLATKGRFRVASGGGVAAGDNDDIFGMTPFTLGENQTTGFPFAAFDGDIVGQRKAIDGIYIAPVSALTAASLQAAALAVDDEEETVAQFFVEEDDLTEEDLVDPELDMYDSTEDLLDEDDVVITIYVPMVQQ
;
A
#
# COMPACT_ATOMS: atom_id res chain seq x y z
N MET A 1 8.49 36.76 -10.72
CA MET A 1 8.88 35.35 -10.50
C MET A 1 7.61 34.54 -10.56
N SER A 2 7.53 33.53 -11.43
CA SER A 2 6.35 32.66 -11.48
C SER A 2 6.28 31.84 -10.18
N ARG A 3 5.07 31.43 -9.77
CA ARG A 3 4.89 30.53 -8.62
C ARG A 3 5.68 29.22 -8.77
N SER A 4 5.89 28.78 -10.01
CA SER A 4 6.75 27.63 -10.36
C SER A 4 8.22 27.86 -10.01
N LEU A 5 8.79 29.05 -10.29
CA LEU A 5 10.16 29.37 -9.87
C LEU A 5 10.32 29.44 -8.34
N LEU A 6 9.26 29.76 -7.59
CA LEU A 6 9.31 29.84 -6.14
C LEU A 6 9.26 28.43 -5.50
N LYS A 7 8.47 27.50 -6.06
CA LYS A 7 8.41 26.09 -5.64
C LYS A 7 9.72 25.35 -5.92
N LEU A 8 10.29 25.54 -7.11
CA LEU A 8 11.58 24.94 -7.49
C LEU A 8 12.73 25.43 -6.59
N LEU A 9 12.69 26.71 -6.16
CA LEU A 9 13.69 27.29 -5.25
C LEU A 9 13.55 26.78 -3.80
N VAL A 10 12.32 26.53 -3.34
CA VAL A 10 12.06 25.96 -2.00
C VAL A 10 12.47 24.50 -1.94
N LEU A 11 12.24 23.73 -3.02
CA LEU A 11 12.59 22.31 -3.10
C LEU A 11 14.11 22.08 -3.26
N THR A 12 14.80 22.90 -4.07
CA THR A 12 16.28 22.88 -4.12
C THR A 12 16.92 23.36 -2.82
N ALA A 13 16.28 24.28 -2.09
CA ALA A 13 16.74 24.66 -0.76
C ALA A 13 16.60 23.51 0.25
N LEU A 14 15.53 22.71 0.18
CA LEU A 14 15.31 21.55 1.04
C LEU A 14 16.38 20.46 0.82
N VAL A 15 16.69 20.15 -0.44
CA VAL A 15 17.77 19.21 -0.83
C VAL A 15 19.16 19.72 -0.42
N ALA A 16 19.41 21.03 -0.50
CA ALA A 16 20.68 21.64 -0.08
C ALA A 16 20.82 21.72 1.46
N THR A 17 19.73 21.88 2.21
CA THR A 17 19.76 21.85 3.69
C THR A 17 20.06 20.49 4.27
N LEU A 18 19.69 19.39 3.58
CA LEU A 18 20.00 18.04 4.03
C LEU A 18 21.48 17.66 3.85
N THR A 19 22.20 18.33 2.95
CA THR A 19 23.64 18.13 2.70
C THR A 19 24.56 19.09 3.47
N ALA A 20 24.03 20.07 4.22
CA ALA A 20 24.82 21.12 4.87
C ALA A 20 24.79 21.15 6.41
N LEU A 21 24.30 20.10 7.09
CA LEU A 21 24.45 19.96 8.55
C LEU A 21 25.84 19.40 8.90
N GLY A 22 26.88 20.18 8.61
CA GLY A 22 28.26 19.73 8.77
C GLY A 22 29.32 20.82 8.77
N VAL A 23 29.04 22.05 9.22
CA VAL A 23 30.12 23.03 9.48
C VAL A 23 29.79 23.89 10.71
N SER A 24 30.54 23.68 11.79
CA SER A 24 30.62 24.60 12.91
C SER A 24 31.51 25.78 12.53
N LEU A 25 30.92 26.98 12.36
CA LEU A 25 31.67 28.23 12.32
C LEU A 25 31.72 28.82 13.73
N ALA A 26 32.74 28.44 14.49
CA ALA A 26 33.04 29.04 15.77
C ALA A 26 33.61 30.46 15.56
N PHE A 27 32.80 31.49 15.83
CA PHE A 27 33.33 32.79 16.22
C PHE A 27 33.57 32.76 17.73
N ALA A 28 34.85 32.78 18.10
CA ALA A 28 35.27 32.90 19.48
C ALA A 28 34.93 34.31 19.99
N ASP A 29 34.15 34.38 21.07
CA ASP A 29 34.36 35.33 22.17
C ASP A 29 33.51 34.92 23.38
N GLY A 30 34.19 34.47 24.44
CA GLY A 30 33.79 34.63 25.84
C GLY A 30 32.61 33.81 26.39
N GLU A 31 32.93 32.95 27.35
CA GLU A 31 32.07 32.22 28.31
C GLU A 31 31.68 30.76 27.94
N PRO A 32 31.95 29.76 28.80
CA PRO A 32 31.48 28.40 28.61
C PRO A 32 29.99 28.34 28.93
N ARG A 33 29.14 28.59 27.93
CA ARG A 33 27.75 28.18 28.00
C ARG A 33 27.70 26.67 27.90
N ALA A 34 27.00 26.04 28.85
CA ALA A 34 26.61 24.65 28.75
C ALA A 34 26.06 24.41 27.34
N SER A 35 26.61 23.41 26.64
CA SER A 35 26.05 22.93 25.38
C SER A 35 24.62 22.52 25.67
N LEU A 36 23.65 23.37 25.31
CA LEU A 36 22.28 22.93 25.10
C LEU A 36 22.43 21.79 24.09
N GLY A 37 22.03 20.58 24.47
CA GLY A 37 21.95 19.47 23.51
C GLY A 37 21.20 19.98 22.31
N ALA A 38 21.66 19.65 21.10
CA ALA A 38 20.89 19.93 19.90
C ALA A 38 19.45 19.48 20.16
N ASP A 39 18.49 20.37 19.96
CA ASP A 39 17.08 19.98 19.98
C ASP A 39 16.93 18.77 19.04
N PRO A 40 16.17 17.73 19.42
CA PRO A 40 15.97 16.59 18.54
C PRO A 40 15.46 17.14 17.20
N VAL A 41 16.21 16.87 16.13
CA VAL A 41 15.78 17.22 14.78
C VAL A 41 14.46 16.48 14.57
N ALA A 42 13.39 17.25 14.37
CA ALA A 42 12.10 16.73 13.98
C ALA A 42 12.25 15.77 12.81
N THR A 43 11.93 14.50 13.02
CA THR A 43 11.93 13.49 11.96
C THR A 43 10.59 13.52 11.27
N LEU A 44 10.59 13.73 9.96
CA LEU A 44 9.38 13.57 9.16
C LEU A 44 8.89 12.12 9.22
N PRO A 45 7.57 11.89 9.10
CA PRO A 45 7.02 10.55 8.93
C PRO A 45 7.60 9.83 7.69
N PRO A 46 7.43 8.50 7.60
CA PRO A 46 7.81 7.74 6.42
C PRO A 46 7.11 8.24 5.14
N VAL A 47 7.74 7.97 4.00
CA VAL A 47 7.14 8.10 2.67
C VAL A 47 6.25 6.90 2.41
N VAL A 48 5.10 7.15 1.80
CA VAL A 48 4.09 6.12 1.52
C VAL A 48 3.91 5.99 0.01
N PHE A 49 4.12 4.79 -0.52
CA PHE A 49 3.80 4.42 -1.89
C PHE A 49 2.47 3.70 -1.89
N LEU A 50 1.61 3.97 -2.88
CA LEU A 50 0.25 3.44 -2.99
C LEU A 50 -0.07 3.06 -4.44
N SER A 51 -0.77 1.95 -4.64
CA SER A 51 -1.66 1.73 -5.80
C SER A 51 -3.11 1.89 -5.37
N SER A 52 -4.05 1.96 -6.31
CA SER A 52 -5.43 2.29 -6.00
C SER A 52 -6.40 1.84 -7.08
N SER A 53 -7.53 1.26 -6.67
CA SER A 53 -8.54 0.68 -7.55
C SER A 53 -9.38 1.70 -8.31
N ALA A 54 -8.96 2.96 -8.25
CA ALA A 54 -9.53 4.01 -9.05
C ALA A 54 -9.00 3.94 -10.48
N ALA A 55 -9.82 3.39 -11.38
CA ALA A 55 -9.63 3.51 -12.83
C ALA A 55 -9.25 4.93 -13.30
N ARG A 56 -9.70 5.96 -12.58
CA ARG A 56 -9.17 7.34 -12.67
C ARG A 56 -9.14 8.03 -11.31
N GLY A 57 -7.95 8.43 -10.90
CA GLY A 57 -7.67 9.19 -9.69
C GLY A 57 -7.19 10.62 -9.96
N ASN A 58 -7.34 11.48 -8.95
CA ASN A 58 -6.62 12.74 -8.88
C ASN A 58 -6.32 13.10 -7.44
N VAL A 59 -5.06 13.38 -7.13
CA VAL A 59 -4.65 13.89 -5.83
C VAL A 59 -3.77 15.13 -6.01
N ASN A 60 -4.26 16.28 -5.52
CA ASN A 60 -3.56 17.57 -5.60
C ASN A 60 -3.02 17.93 -7.00
N GLY A 61 -3.72 17.51 -8.06
CA GLY A 61 -3.36 17.79 -9.46
C GLY A 61 -2.60 16.65 -10.15
N LEU A 62 -2.03 15.70 -9.41
CA LEU A 62 -1.49 14.46 -9.98
C LEU A 62 -2.66 13.58 -10.41
N LYS A 63 -2.72 13.21 -11.70
CA LYS A 63 -3.63 12.19 -12.20
C LYS A 63 -2.92 10.85 -12.13
N PHE A 64 -3.69 9.81 -11.83
CA PHE A 64 -3.24 8.42 -11.80
C PHE A 64 -4.42 7.52 -12.18
N SER A 65 -4.13 6.26 -12.47
CA SER A 65 -5.10 5.19 -12.71
C SER A 65 -4.74 3.95 -11.89
N ASP A 66 -5.52 2.88 -12.06
CA ASP A 66 -5.45 1.64 -11.29
C ASP A 66 -4.17 0.84 -11.55
N GLU A 67 -3.53 1.05 -12.69
CA GLU A 67 -2.24 0.45 -13.02
C GLU A 67 -1.01 1.21 -12.47
N ASP A 68 -1.21 2.29 -11.71
CA ASP A 68 -0.13 3.19 -11.28
C ASP A 68 0.28 2.98 -9.83
N ILE A 69 1.55 3.30 -9.53
CA ILE A 69 2.03 3.48 -8.16
C ILE A 69 2.41 4.95 -7.96
N ILE A 70 1.72 5.61 -7.03
CA ILE A 70 1.99 6.99 -6.61
C ILE A 70 2.69 7.01 -5.26
N VAL A 71 3.33 8.12 -4.95
CA VAL A 71 4.11 8.30 -3.72
C VAL A 71 3.78 9.62 -3.03
N PHE A 72 3.57 9.56 -1.72
CA PHE A 72 3.36 10.70 -0.84
C PHE A 72 4.61 11.03 -0.02
N PHE A 73 5.12 12.25 -0.19
CA PHE A 73 6.23 12.80 0.58
C PHE A 73 5.70 13.75 1.66
N PRO A 74 5.72 13.36 2.94
CA PRO A 74 5.30 14.25 4.01
C PRO A 74 6.26 15.45 4.14
N GLU A 75 5.69 16.64 4.32
CA GLU A 75 6.40 17.91 4.47
C GLU A 75 6.32 18.46 5.90
N ASN A 76 5.57 17.79 6.78
CA ASN A 76 5.46 18.12 8.20
C ASN A 76 5.53 16.88 9.10
N GLU A 77 5.80 17.11 10.39
CA GLU A 77 5.96 16.06 11.40
C GLU A 77 4.70 15.23 11.64
N THR A 78 3.53 15.77 11.30
CA THR A 78 2.24 15.08 11.46
C THR A 78 1.86 14.26 10.24
N GLY A 79 2.58 14.35 9.12
CA GLY A 79 2.29 13.63 7.88
C GLY A 79 1.01 14.08 7.17
N THR A 80 0.42 15.19 7.59
CA THR A 80 -0.89 15.66 7.11
C THR A 80 -0.78 16.62 5.92
N VAL A 81 0.44 17.02 5.56
CA VAL A 81 0.73 17.87 4.41
C VAL A 81 1.93 17.26 3.69
N GLY A 82 1.87 17.20 2.37
CA GLY A 82 2.95 16.67 1.57
C GLY A 82 2.75 16.87 0.08
N THR A 83 3.69 16.37 -0.70
CA THR A 83 3.66 16.37 -2.16
C THR A 83 3.45 14.96 -2.68
N TRP A 84 2.60 14.83 -3.70
CA TRP A 84 2.38 13.59 -4.43
C TRP A 84 3.21 13.55 -5.71
N SER A 85 3.68 12.37 -6.08
CA SER A 85 4.32 12.15 -7.36
C SER A 85 4.06 10.75 -7.91
N MET A 86 4.30 10.57 -9.21
CA MET A 86 4.27 9.25 -9.85
C MET A 86 5.57 8.50 -9.56
N PHE A 87 5.47 7.22 -9.20
CA PHE A 87 6.62 6.31 -9.08
C PHE A 87 6.65 5.30 -10.22
N PHE A 88 5.50 4.74 -10.59
CA PHE A 88 5.33 3.80 -11.68
C PHE A 88 4.05 4.16 -12.44
N ASP A 89 4.17 4.38 -13.75
CA ASP A 89 3.05 4.59 -14.66
C ASP A 89 2.83 3.28 -15.43
N GLY A 90 1.77 2.55 -15.10
CA GLY A 90 1.53 1.23 -15.68
C GLY A 90 1.14 1.30 -17.16
N SER A 91 0.56 2.42 -17.58
CA SER A 91 0.09 2.61 -18.94
C SER A 91 1.24 2.59 -19.95
N ASP A 92 2.41 3.09 -19.55
CA ASP A 92 3.64 3.11 -20.36
C ASP A 92 4.20 1.71 -20.65
N VAL A 93 3.89 0.73 -19.81
CA VAL A 93 4.41 -0.64 -19.90
C VAL A 93 3.35 -1.68 -20.24
N GLY A 94 2.20 -1.22 -20.73
CA GLY A 94 1.15 -2.07 -21.27
C GLY A 94 0.18 -2.63 -20.24
N LEU A 95 0.10 -2.01 -19.06
CA LEU A 95 -0.84 -2.35 -18.00
C LEU A 95 -2.12 -1.50 -18.01
N ALA A 96 -2.36 -0.67 -19.04
CA ALA A 96 -3.51 0.26 -19.12
C ALA A 96 -4.93 -0.37 -19.03
N ASN A 97 -5.04 -1.67 -18.84
CA ASN A 97 -6.29 -2.36 -18.54
C ASN A 97 -6.00 -3.42 -17.46
N ALA A 98 -5.32 -3.06 -16.40
CA ALA A 98 -5.01 -3.95 -15.28
C ALA A 98 -4.97 -3.09 -14.04
N ASP A 99 -5.41 -3.63 -12.92
CA ASP A 99 -5.27 -2.98 -11.63
C ASP A 99 -4.08 -3.62 -10.90
N ILE A 100 -3.25 -2.81 -10.25
CA ILE A 100 -2.21 -3.33 -9.35
C ILE A 100 -2.84 -3.53 -7.98
N ASN A 101 -3.20 -4.78 -7.67
CA ASN A 101 -3.71 -5.14 -6.36
C ASN A 101 -2.64 -4.95 -5.26
N GLY A 102 -1.48 -5.59 -5.40
CA GLY A 102 -0.42 -5.52 -4.40
C GLY A 102 0.94 -5.28 -5.05
N PHE A 103 1.85 -4.63 -4.32
CA PHE A 103 3.23 -4.52 -4.76
C PHE A 103 4.22 -4.47 -3.60
N GLU A 104 5.49 -4.78 -3.88
CA GLU A 104 6.57 -4.67 -2.91
C GLU A 104 7.87 -4.22 -3.58
N LEU A 105 8.57 -3.25 -2.99
CA LEU A 105 9.85 -2.76 -3.51
C LEU A 105 11.00 -3.62 -2.99
N LEU A 106 11.69 -4.33 -3.88
CA LEU A 106 12.90 -5.10 -3.52
C LEU A 106 14.13 -4.18 -3.42
N ASP A 107 14.17 -3.16 -4.28
CA ASP A 107 15.17 -2.09 -4.30
C ASP A 107 14.64 -0.89 -5.12
N ASP A 108 15.47 0.15 -5.27
CA ASP A 108 15.16 1.38 -6.04
C ASP A 108 14.77 1.14 -7.52
N THR A 109 14.94 -0.08 -8.04
CA THR A 109 14.75 -0.43 -9.46
C THR A 109 13.94 -1.70 -9.69
N THR A 110 13.44 -2.35 -8.64
CA THR A 110 12.79 -3.65 -8.75
C THR A 110 11.54 -3.70 -7.87
N VAL A 111 10.43 -4.08 -8.48
CA VAL A 111 9.12 -4.16 -7.84
C VAL A 111 8.52 -5.54 -8.10
N LEU A 112 7.95 -6.16 -7.08
CA LEU A 112 7.02 -7.29 -7.23
C LEU A 112 5.60 -6.75 -7.29
N MET A 113 4.74 -7.34 -8.11
CA MET A 113 3.37 -6.87 -8.35
C MET A 113 2.41 -8.04 -8.55
N THR A 114 1.18 -7.88 -8.09
CA THR A 114 0.01 -8.73 -8.39
C THR A 114 -1.07 -7.89 -9.07
N PHE A 115 -2.07 -8.56 -9.65
CA PHE A 115 -3.07 -7.90 -10.48
C PHE A 115 -4.47 -8.47 -10.25
N ASP A 116 -5.49 -7.64 -10.48
CA ASP A 116 -6.92 -7.98 -10.33
C ASP A 116 -7.42 -9.10 -11.23
N ARG A 117 -6.67 -9.41 -12.29
CA ARG A 117 -7.14 -10.32 -13.33
C ARG A 117 -6.01 -10.96 -14.11
N PRO A 118 -6.32 -11.99 -14.91
CA PRO A 118 -5.31 -12.63 -15.74
C PRO A 118 -4.87 -11.71 -16.88
N LEU A 119 -3.56 -11.50 -17.00
CA LEU A 119 -2.96 -10.62 -17.99
C LEU A 119 -2.32 -11.39 -19.15
N ARG A 120 -2.10 -10.70 -20.27
CA ARG A 120 -1.24 -11.18 -21.35
C ARG A 120 -0.04 -10.26 -21.53
N ILE A 121 1.11 -10.69 -21.02
CA ILE A 121 2.35 -9.92 -21.10
C ILE A 121 3.17 -10.37 -22.33
N PRO A 122 3.57 -9.43 -23.22
CA PRO A 122 4.42 -9.75 -24.35
C PRO A 122 5.71 -10.47 -23.92
N GLY A 123 5.96 -11.66 -24.49
CA GLY A 123 7.13 -12.47 -24.19
C GLY A 123 6.95 -13.47 -23.04
N LEU A 124 6.01 -13.26 -22.11
CA LEU A 124 5.70 -14.20 -21.02
C LEU A 124 4.45 -15.04 -21.29
N GLY A 125 3.47 -14.50 -22.03
CA GLY A 125 2.22 -15.20 -22.32
C GLY A 125 1.11 -14.79 -21.35
N ARG A 126 0.23 -15.76 -21.00
CA ARG A 126 -0.84 -15.53 -20.02
C ARG A 126 -0.26 -15.66 -18.61
N ILE A 127 -0.57 -14.69 -17.77
CA ILE A 127 -0.29 -14.63 -16.33
C ILE A 127 -1.66 -14.70 -15.64
N ASP A 128 -1.77 -15.45 -14.55
CA ASP A 128 -2.98 -15.51 -13.72
C ASP A 128 -2.95 -14.39 -12.66
N ASP A 129 -4.10 -14.04 -12.12
CA ASP A 129 -4.32 -13.16 -10.95
C ASP A 129 -3.75 -13.74 -9.64
N SER A 130 -3.52 -15.06 -9.60
CA SER A 130 -2.78 -15.73 -8.52
C SER A 130 -1.24 -15.70 -8.67
N ASP A 131 -0.72 -15.05 -9.72
CA ASP A 131 0.73 -14.97 -9.99
C ASP A 131 1.34 -13.65 -9.51
N ILE A 132 2.65 -13.67 -9.22
CA ILE A 132 3.44 -12.46 -8.93
C ILE A 132 4.41 -12.20 -10.07
N LEU A 133 4.36 -11.00 -10.65
CA LEU A 133 5.35 -10.51 -11.59
C LEU A 133 6.44 -9.70 -10.89
N LYS A 134 7.66 -9.79 -11.40
CA LYS A 134 8.74 -8.87 -11.07
C LYS A 134 8.91 -7.90 -12.23
N PHE A 135 8.82 -6.61 -11.95
CA PHE A 135 9.20 -5.55 -12.86
C PHE A 135 10.58 -5.00 -12.51
N THR A 136 11.44 -4.85 -13.51
CA THR A 136 12.74 -4.20 -13.37
C THR A 136 12.80 -2.96 -14.24
N PHE A 137 12.99 -1.80 -13.61
CA PHE A 137 13.14 -0.53 -14.30
C PHE A 137 14.43 -0.52 -15.16
N SER A 138 14.30 0.00 -16.37
CA SER A 138 15.41 0.30 -17.29
C SER A 138 15.78 1.79 -17.33
N ALA A 139 15.00 2.61 -16.64
CA ALA A 139 15.16 4.05 -16.46
C ALA A 139 14.92 4.42 -14.99
N VAL A 140 15.08 5.70 -14.63
CA VAL A 140 14.70 6.17 -13.30
C VAL A 140 13.17 6.08 -13.18
N PRO A 141 12.61 5.57 -12.06
CA PRO A 141 11.16 5.53 -11.81
C PRO A 141 10.50 6.91 -12.00
N GLY A 142 9.20 6.93 -12.35
CA GLY A 142 8.40 8.15 -12.52
C GLY A 142 7.43 8.08 -13.70
N LEU A 143 7.04 9.26 -14.23
CA LEU A 143 6.05 9.43 -15.30
C LEU A 143 6.39 8.80 -16.66
N ASN A 144 7.63 8.34 -16.87
CA ASN A 144 8.02 7.69 -18.13
C ASN A 144 8.58 6.32 -17.77
N THR A 145 7.67 5.41 -17.45
CA THR A 145 8.04 4.08 -16.95
C THR A 145 8.51 3.21 -18.10
N ALA A 146 9.69 2.62 -17.94
CA ALA A 146 10.26 1.72 -18.94
C ALA A 146 11.02 0.60 -18.24
N GLY A 147 10.75 -0.64 -18.61
CA GLY A 147 11.38 -1.79 -17.97
C GLY A 147 10.92 -3.11 -18.58
N THR A 148 11.14 -4.19 -17.84
CA THR A 148 10.79 -5.55 -18.27
C THR A 148 10.12 -6.32 -17.15
N PHE A 149 9.12 -7.10 -17.52
CA PHE A 149 8.47 -8.07 -16.64
C PHE A 149 9.13 -9.44 -16.71
N GLU A 150 9.16 -10.14 -15.58
CA GLU A 150 9.47 -11.56 -15.44
C GLU A 150 8.42 -12.21 -14.53
N LEU A 151 7.98 -13.44 -14.84
CA LEU A 151 7.19 -14.23 -13.90
C LEU A 151 8.08 -14.60 -12.70
N CYS A 152 7.66 -14.20 -11.50
CA CYS A 152 8.40 -14.40 -10.26
C CYS A 152 7.78 -15.49 -9.39
N PHE A 153 6.46 -15.60 -9.35
CA PHE A 153 5.74 -16.63 -8.62
C PHE A 153 4.54 -17.08 -9.46
N ASP A 154 4.34 -18.39 -9.58
CA ASP A 154 3.19 -18.97 -10.27
C ASP A 154 2.32 -19.64 -9.21
N GLY A 155 1.18 -19.02 -8.88
CA GLY A 155 0.35 -19.39 -7.74
C GLY A 155 -0.19 -20.81 -7.83
N SER A 156 -0.45 -21.27 -9.06
CA SER A 156 -0.97 -22.60 -9.34
C SER A 156 0.01 -23.73 -8.96
N ASN A 157 1.31 -23.43 -8.85
CA ASN A 157 2.29 -24.39 -8.34
C ASN A 157 2.24 -24.57 -6.81
N TYR A 158 1.45 -23.74 -6.12
CA TYR A 158 1.37 -23.63 -4.66
C TYR A 158 -0.08 -23.62 -4.14
N ASP A 159 -0.96 -24.33 -4.86
CA ASP A 159 -2.37 -24.58 -4.55
C ASP A 159 -3.34 -23.40 -4.69
N LEU A 160 -2.90 -22.23 -5.17
CA LEU A 160 -3.80 -21.12 -5.57
C LEU A 160 -4.37 -21.44 -6.96
N THR A 161 -5.61 -21.94 -7.03
CA THR A 161 -6.16 -22.58 -8.25
C THR A 161 -7.61 -22.24 -8.56
N THR A 162 -8.23 -21.37 -7.76
CA THR A 162 -9.62 -20.94 -7.89
C THR A 162 -9.69 -19.41 -7.94
N GLY A 163 -10.74 -18.84 -8.53
CA GLY A 163 -10.89 -17.38 -8.62
C GLY A 163 -11.25 -16.67 -7.32
N ALA A 164 -11.07 -17.32 -6.17
CA ALA A 164 -11.10 -16.69 -4.85
C ALA A 164 -9.70 -16.68 -4.22
N GLU A 165 -8.70 -17.20 -4.94
CA GLU A 165 -7.30 -17.32 -4.52
C GLU A 165 -6.41 -16.34 -5.30
N ASP A 166 -7.03 -15.25 -5.78
CA ASP A 166 -6.39 -14.14 -6.48
C ASP A 166 -5.60 -13.34 -5.45
N ILE A 167 -4.33 -13.02 -5.73
CA ILE A 167 -3.48 -12.36 -4.73
C ILE A 167 -3.77 -10.86 -4.73
N ASP A 168 -4.37 -10.38 -3.65
CA ASP A 168 -4.76 -8.98 -3.49
C ASP A 168 -3.73 -8.16 -2.69
N ALA A 169 -3.05 -8.75 -1.70
CA ALA A 169 -1.94 -8.12 -0.99
C ALA A 169 -0.64 -8.93 -1.06
N ILE A 170 0.50 -8.25 -1.11
CA ILE A 170 1.83 -8.86 -0.91
C ILE A 170 2.70 -8.04 0.05
N ALA A 171 3.54 -8.72 0.84
CA ALA A 171 4.54 -8.09 1.71
C ALA A 171 5.71 -9.05 1.99
N PHE A 172 6.68 -8.63 2.81
CA PHE A 172 7.69 -9.52 3.38
C PHE A 172 7.68 -9.49 4.89
N ASP A 173 7.80 -10.65 5.54
CA ASP A 173 8.01 -10.72 6.98
C ASP A 173 9.44 -10.28 7.37
N PRO A 174 9.75 -10.13 8.67
CA PRO A 174 11.09 -9.73 9.10
C PRO A 174 12.22 -10.69 8.71
N GLU A 175 11.89 -11.94 8.38
CA GLU A 175 12.80 -12.96 7.89
C GLU A 175 12.96 -12.93 6.35
N GLY A 176 12.22 -12.06 5.65
CA GLY A 176 12.24 -11.93 4.20
C GLY A 176 11.41 -12.98 3.46
N ARG A 177 10.47 -13.63 4.15
CA ARG A 177 9.52 -14.58 3.54
C ARG A 177 8.34 -13.83 2.96
N LEU A 178 7.88 -14.27 1.79
CA LEU A 178 6.75 -13.65 1.10
C LEU A 178 5.49 -13.82 1.95
N LEU A 179 4.77 -12.73 2.14
CA LEU A 179 3.43 -12.70 2.69
C LEU A 179 2.44 -12.43 1.56
N ILE A 180 1.28 -13.07 1.59
CA ILE A 180 0.17 -12.77 0.69
C ILE A 180 -1.16 -12.69 1.46
N SER A 181 -2.10 -11.92 0.94
CA SER A 181 -3.54 -12.11 1.15
C SER A 181 -4.16 -12.66 -0.14
N THR A 182 -5.41 -13.09 -0.08
CA THR A 182 -6.21 -13.39 -1.28
C THR A 182 -7.58 -12.74 -1.20
N ASP A 183 -8.16 -12.34 -2.36
CA ASP A 183 -9.47 -11.65 -2.41
C ASP A 183 -10.62 -12.45 -1.77
N GLY A 184 -10.48 -13.78 -1.71
CA GLY A 184 -11.38 -14.64 -0.97
C GLY A 184 -10.66 -15.70 -0.15
N THR A 185 -11.37 -16.78 0.15
CA THR A 185 -10.80 -17.90 0.91
C THR A 185 -9.77 -18.71 0.10
N ALA A 186 -8.53 -18.75 0.58
CA ALA A 186 -7.50 -19.66 0.08
C ALA A 186 -7.48 -21.05 0.74
N ARG A 187 -7.22 -22.09 -0.07
CA ARG A 187 -7.06 -23.48 0.40
C ARG A 187 -5.75 -24.11 -0.07
N VAL A 188 -4.72 -23.88 0.71
CA VAL A 188 -3.34 -24.30 0.44
C VAL A 188 -2.92 -25.54 1.24
N ASN A 189 -1.67 -26.01 1.06
CA ASN A 189 -1.13 -27.21 1.70
C ASN A 189 -1.95 -28.48 1.41
N GLY A 190 -2.22 -28.74 0.13
CA GLY A 190 -3.13 -29.82 -0.27
C GLY A 190 -4.55 -29.62 0.24
N ARG A 191 -4.98 -28.35 0.38
CA ARG A 191 -6.26 -27.89 0.95
C ARG A 191 -6.41 -28.15 2.45
N ALA A 192 -5.33 -28.45 3.16
CA ALA A 192 -5.35 -28.70 4.61
C ALA A 192 -5.40 -27.41 5.44
N LEU A 193 -4.78 -26.35 4.94
CA LEU A 193 -4.84 -25.02 5.54
C LEU A 193 -5.92 -24.21 4.82
N ARG A 194 -6.76 -23.51 5.60
CA ARG A 194 -7.72 -22.52 5.10
C ARG A 194 -7.31 -21.16 5.65
N ALA A 195 -7.11 -20.19 4.77
CA ALA A 195 -7.03 -18.78 5.11
C ALA A 195 -8.24 -18.06 4.51
N TYR A 196 -8.76 -17.09 5.23
CA TYR A 196 -9.85 -16.22 4.79
C TYR A 196 -9.27 -14.94 4.19
N ASP A 197 -10.15 -14.09 3.65
CA ASP A 197 -9.84 -12.82 2.99
C ASP A 197 -9.25 -11.76 3.95
N GLU A 198 -9.44 -11.91 5.26
CA GLU A 198 -8.79 -11.06 6.26
C GLU A 198 -7.40 -11.55 6.74
N ASP A 199 -6.93 -12.70 6.24
CA ASP A 199 -5.71 -13.34 6.73
C ASP A 199 -4.47 -12.99 5.87
N LEU A 200 -3.30 -12.93 6.50
CA LEU A 200 -2.03 -12.97 5.78
C LEU A 200 -1.40 -14.35 5.89
N LEU A 201 -1.18 -15.00 4.76
CA LEU A 201 -0.39 -16.22 4.62
C LEU A 201 1.11 -15.89 4.50
N VAL A 202 1.98 -16.74 5.06
CA VAL A 202 3.43 -16.70 4.84
C VAL A 202 3.91 -17.91 4.05
N PHE A 203 4.72 -17.64 3.03
CA PHE A 203 5.29 -18.63 2.14
C PHE A 203 6.69 -19.08 2.59
N GLY A 204 6.82 -20.39 2.82
CA GLY A 204 8.07 -21.11 3.03
C GLY A 204 8.70 -20.90 4.41
N ASP A 205 9.89 -21.48 4.57
CA ASP A 205 10.73 -21.43 5.78
C ASP A 205 12.05 -20.69 5.56
N ALA A 206 12.21 -20.05 4.39
CA ALA A 206 13.41 -19.34 3.98
C ALA A 206 13.06 -18.05 3.23
N PRO A 207 13.97 -17.07 3.17
CA PRO A 207 13.76 -15.84 2.41
C PRO A 207 13.33 -16.13 0.98
N PHE A 208 12.34 -15.38 0.50
CA PHE A 208 11.75 -15.58 -0.81
C PHE A 208 12.74 -15.32 -1.94
N VAL A 209 12.62 -16.11 -3.00
CA VAL A 209 13.31 -15.91 -4.28
C VAL A 209 12.34 -16.22 -5.41
N CYS A 210 12.43 -15.47 -6.50
CA CYS A 210 11.61 -15.74 -7.68
C CYS A 210 11.85 -17.16 -8.22
N ASN A 211 10.78 -17.77 -8.72
CA ASN A 211 10.68 -19.15 -9.17
C ASN A 211 11.16 -20.12 -8.10
N PRO A 212 10.54 -20.09 -6.89
CA PRO A 212 10.86 -21.09 -5.89
C PRO A 212 10.56 -22.50 -6.44
N PRO A 213 11.19 -23.55 -5.89
CA PRO A 213 10.81 -24.91 -6.23
C PRO A 213 9.38 -25.18 -5.73
N ALA A 214 8.57 -25.88 -6.53
CA ALA A 214 7.24 -26.30 -6.11
C ALA A 214 7.32 -27.16 -4.84
N ALA A 215 6.55 -26.79 -3.83
CA ALA A 215 6.49 -27.47 -2.54
C ALA A 215 5.04 -27.37 -2.03
N PRO A 216 4.33 -28.49 -1.84
CA PRO A 216 2.91 -28.43 -1.50
C PRO A 216 2.66 -27.93 -0.08
N ASP A 217 3.53 -28.22 0.89
CA ASP A 217 3.38 -27.80 2.30
C ASP A 217 4.19 -26.52 2.58
N SER A 218 3.90 -25.45 1.84
CA SER A 218 4.69 -24.21 1.85
C SER A 218 4.05 -23.05 2.60
N TRP A 219 2.89 -23.22 3.22
CA TRP A 219 2.14 -22.09 3.78
C TRP A 219 1.88 -22.24 5.28
N ASP A 220 1.93 -21.13 6.00
CA ASP A 220 1.38 -20.97 7.35
C ASP A 220 0.58 -19.64 7.40
N ILE A 221 -0.25 -19.44 8.42
CA ILE A 221 -0.85 -18.12 8.68
C ILE A 221 0.16 -17.26 9.44
N TYR A 222 0.37 -16.03 8.99
CA TYR A 222 1.17 -14.99 9.63
C TYR A 222 0.30 -14.04 10.46
N VAL A 223 -0.79 -13.54 9.90
CA VAL A 223 -1.83 -12.77 10.61
C VAL A 223 -3.15 -13.49 10.42
N ASP A 224 -3.81 -13.80 11.53
CA ASP A 224 -5.22 -14.18 11.55
C ASP A 224 -6.02 -12.89 11.77
N GLY A 225 -6.73 -12.41 10.73
CA GLY A 225 -7.44 -11.12 10.77
C GLY A 225 -8.64 -11.14 11.72
N SER A 226 -9.27 -12.30 11.86
CA SER A 226 -10.45 -12.51 12.70
C SER A 226 -10.15 -12.27 14.19
N ASP A 227 -8.92 -12.57 14.61
CA ASP A 227 -8.41 -12.35 15.97
C ASP A 227 -8.27 -10.86 16.32
N ILE A 228 -8.13 -10.00 15.31
CA ILE A 228 -8.05 -8.53 15.46
C ILE A 228 -9.34 -7.81 15.08
N GLN A 229 -10.43 -8.59 14.87
CA GLN A 229 -11.80 -8.15 14.59
C GLN A 229 -12.08 -7.68 13.16
N LEU A 230 -11.25 -8.03 12.18
CA LEU A 230 -11.65 -7.99 10.79
C LEU A 230 -12.58 -9.19 10.56
N LYS A 231 -13.89 -8.97 10.35
CA LYS A 231 -14.89 -10.06 10.37
C LYS A 231 -15.99 -9.96 9.31
N ASN A 232 -15.95 -8.92 8.49
CA ASN A 232 -16.96 -8.66 7.48
C ASN A 232 -16.25 -8.54 6.12
N GLY A 233 -16.92 -8.85 5.00
CA GLY A 233 -16.37 -8.78 3.63
C GLY A 233 -15.95 -7.38 3.13
N SER A 234 -15.94 -6.37 4.00
CA SER A 234 -15.37 -5.05 3.72
C SER A 234 -14.10 -4.79 4.53
N GLU A 235 -13.73 -5.73 5.40
CA GLU A 235 -12.58 -5.71 6.28
C GLU A 235 -11.47 -6.67 5.78
N ASP A 236 -11.60 -7.13 4.55
CA ASP A 236 -10.65 -7.94 3.77
C ASP A 236 -9.33 -7.18 3.64
N VAL A 237 -8.21 -7.87 3.81
CA VAL A 237 -6.88 -7.26 3.75
C VAL A 237 -6.53 -7.01 2.29
N ASN A 238 -6.74 -5.77 1.85
CA ASN A 238 -6.45 -5.35 0.49
C ASN A 238 -4.96 -4.97 0.31
N ALA A 239 -4.31 -4.47 1.37
CA ALA A 239 -2.92 -4.03 1.35
C ALA A 239 -2.15 -4.46 2.59
N ALA A 240 -0.86 -4.77 2.43
CA ALA A 240 0.00 -5.10 3.57
C ALA A 240 1.44 -4.58 3.41
N TRP A 241 2.05 -4.21 4.52
CA TRP A 241 3.49 -3.97 4.61
C TRP A 241 4.00 -4.22 6.03
N VAL A 242 5.20 -4.78 6.19
CA VAL A 242 5.79 -5.05 7.51
C VAL A 242 7.10 -4.28 7.68
N ASP A 243 7.17 -3.47 8.73
CA ASP A 243 8.39 -2.73 9.06
C ASP A 243 9.43 -3.63 9.72
N SER A 244 10.21 -4.31 8.90
CA SER A 244 11.35 -5.11 9.35
C SER A 244 12.52 -4.26 9.87
N SER A 245 12.48 -2.93 9.71
CA SER A 245 13.57 -2.02 10.11
C SER A 245 13.50 -1.59 11.58
N VAL A 246 12.29 -1.55 12.16
CA VAL A 246 12.09 -1.20 13.57
C VAL A 246 12.15 -2.41 14.49
N ALA A 247 12.36 -2.17 15.79
CA ALA A 247 12.44 -3.26 16.77
C ALA A 247 11.10 -3.99 16.96
N ASP A 248 10.00 -3.23 16.87
CA ASP A 248 8.66 -3.69 17.18
C ASP A 248 7.97 -4.45 16.02
N LYS A 249 8.58 -4.46 14.83
CA LYS A 249 8.08 -5.15 13.62
C LYS A 249 6.62 -4.82 13.32
N ASN A 250 6.31 -3.52 13.30
CA ASN A 250 4.96 -3.05 13.04
C ASN A 250 4.44 -3.58 11.70
N ILE A 251 3.19 -4.01 11.69
CA ILE A 251 2.46 -4.44 10.49
C ILE A 251 1.51 -3.31 10.11
N TYR A 252 1.46 -2.96 8.84
CA TYR A 252 0.59 -1.93 8.28
C TYR A 252 -0.35 -2.59 7.30
N LEU A 253 -1.64 -2.29 7.39
CA LEU A 253 -2.68 -2.89 6.58
C LEU A 253 -3.67 -1.82 6.13
N ALA A 254 -4.26 -2.03 4.96
CA ALA A 254 -5.47 -1.36 4.49
C ALA A 254 -6.51 -2.43 4.14
N THR A 255 -7.79 -2.05 4.14
CA THR A 255 -8.89 -2.97 3.83
C THR A 255 -9.72 -2.49 2.65
N LYS A 256 -10.44 -3.41 2.00
CA LYS A 256 -11.30 -3.13 0.83
C LYS A 256 -12.35 -2.05 1.10
N GLY A 257 -12.83 -1.99 2.34
CA GLY A 257 -13.83 -1.03 2.83
C GLY A 257 -13.51 -0.51 4.23
N ARG A 258 -14.57 -0.29 5.01
CA ARG A 258 -14.48 0.24 6.37
C ARG A 258 -13.99 -0.81 7.33
N PHE A 259 -13.02 -0.44 8.17
CA PHE A 259 -12.50 -1.33 9.19
C PHE A 259 -12.63 -0.79 10.60
N ARG A 260 -12.73 -1.71 11.56
CA ARG A 260 -12.55 -1.43 12.97
C ARG A 260 -11.78 -2.54 13.68
N VAL A 261 -10.46 -2.35 13.74
CA VAL A 261 -9.53 -3.27 14.40
C VAL A 261 -9.48 -3.01 15.91
N ALA A 262 -9.55 -4.08 16.70
CA ALA A 262 -9.41 -3.99 18.15
C ALA A 262 -8.72 -5.22 18.75
N SER A 263 -7.53 -4.99 19.29
CA SER A 263 -6.70 -5.99 19.96
C SER A 263 -5.83 -5.33 21.04
N GLY A 264 -5.32 -6.10 21.99
CA GLY A 264 -4.36 -5.61 22.99
C GLY A 264 -4.80 -4.40 23.85
N GLY A 265 -6.10 -4.07 23.85
CA GLY A 265 -6.66 -2.88 24.50
C GLY A 265 -6.63 -1.59 23.67
N GLY A 266 -6.14 -1.65 22.42
CA GLY A 266 -6.20 -0.55 21.45
C GLY A 266 -7.35 -0.72 20.45
N VAL A 267 -7.66 0.36 19.73
CA VAL A 267 -8.61 0.38 18.62
C VAL A 267 -8.05 1.28 17.51
N ALA A 268 -8.13 0.82 16.26
CA ALA A 268 -7.98 1.65 15.07
C ALA A 268 -9.23 1.48 14.20
N ALA A 269 -9.61 2.53 13.48
CA ALA A 269 -10.76 2.50 12.58
C ALA A 269 -10.54 3.51 11.45
N GLY A 270 -11.09 3.21 10.29
CA GLY A 270 -10.96 4.01 9.06
C GLY A 270 -11.80 3.42 7.94
N ASP A 271 -11.61 3.94 6.74
CA ASP A 271 -12.14 3.41 5.48
C ASP A 271 -11.02 3.00 4.52
N ASN A 272 -11.39 2.75 3.25
CA ASN A 272 -10.52 2.06 2.30
C ASN A 272 -9.37 2.92 1.76
N ASP A 273 -9.35 4.21 2.07
CA ASP A 273 -8.23 5.12 1.81
C ASP A 273 -7.35 5.37 3.05
N ASP A 274 -7.60 4.65 4.15
CA ASP A 274 -6.80 4.72 5.37
C ASP A 274 -5.87 3.52 5.54
N ILE A 275 -4.76 3.73 6.26
CA ILE A 275 -3.85 2.66 6.70
C ILE A 275 -3.84 2.63 8.22
N PHE A 276 -4.06 1.47 8.80
CA PHE A 276 -3.76 1.23 10.21
C PHE A 276 -2.46 0.46 10.37
N GLY A 277 -1.76 0.73 11.46
CA GLY A 277 -0.63 -0.07 11.91
C GLY A 277 -1.02 -0.91 13.13
N MET A 278 -0.28 -1.97 13.36
CA MET A 278 -0.35 -2.80 14.55
C MET A 278 1.05 -3.14 15.03
N THR A 279 1.32 -2.87 16.29
CA THR A 279 2.50 -3.42 16.97
C THR A 279 2.18 -4.82 17.49
N PRO A 280 2.71 -5.89 16.90
CA PRO A 280 2.33 -7.26 17.26
C PRO A 280 2.87 -7.68 18.63
N PHE A 281 2.07 -8.43 19.38
CA PHE A 281 2.47 -9.20 20.56
C PHE A 281 2.57 -10.69 20.25
N THR A 282 1.63 -11.19 19.45
CA THR A 282 1.59 -12.57 18.94
C THR A 282 1.08 -12.56 17.50
N LEU A 283 1.52 -13.55 16.71
CA LEU A 283 1.19 -13.74 15.30
C LEU A 283 0.91 -15.22 15.02
N GLY A 284 0.18 -15.46 13.94
CA GLY A 284 -0.11 -16.77 13.36
C GLY A 284 -1.47 -17.37 13.73
N GLU A 285 -1.78 -18.52 13.12
CA GLU A 285 -3.10 -19.20 13.07
C GLU A 285 -3.83 -19.32 14.41
N ASN A 286 -3.11 -19.46 15.54
CA ASN A 286 -3.77 -19.69 16.82
C ASN A 286 -4.21 -18.39 17.51
N GLN A 287 -3.43 -17.32 17.33
CA GLN A 287 -3.65 -16.07 18.03
C GLN A 287 -2.81 -14.92 17.46
N THR A 288 -3.47 -13.99 16.77
CA THR A 288 -2.90 -12.69 16.44
C THR A 288 -3.33 -11.64 17.47
N THR A 289 -2.38 -11.01 18.14
CA THR A 289 -2.67 -9.89 19.06
C THR A 289 -1.65 -8.79 18.93
N GLY A 290 -2.05 -7.57 19.22
CA GLY A 290 -1.16 -6.42 19.15
C GLY A 290 -1.84 -5.13 19.60
N PHE A 291 -1.13 -4.03 19.50
CA PHE A 291 -1.67 -2.70 19.75
C PHE A 291 -1.92 -1.98 18.40
N PRO A 292 -3.19 -1.85 17.95
CA PRO A 292 -3.50 -1.14 16.72
C PRO A 292 -3.44 0.39 16.90
N PHE A 293 -3.07 1.10 15.83
CA PHE A 293 -2.99 2.55 15.76
C PHE A 293 -3.30 3.04 14.33
N ALA A 294 -3.83 4.26 14.18
CA ALA A 294 -3.97 4.89 12.87
C ALA A 294 -2.58 5.31 12.35
N ALA A 295 -2.25 4.97 11.10
CA ALA A 295 -0.94 5.23 10.51
C ALA A 295 -0.99 6.28 9.38
N PHE A 296 -2.03 6.25 8.57
CA PHE A 296 -2.24 7.17 7.44
C PHE A 296 -3.74 7.40 7.25
N ASP A 297 -4.12 8.63 6.96
CA ASP A 297 -5.50 9.04 6.70
C ASP A 297 -5.54 9.69 5.31
N GLY A 298 -6.06 8.95 4.33
CA GLY A 298 -6.07 9.38 2.92
C GLY A 298 -6.90 10.64 2.72
N ASP A 299 -7.98 10.73 3.49
CA ASP A 299 -8.95 11.80 3.50
C ASP A 299 -8.31 13.16 3.88
N ILE A 300 -7.36 13.13 4.82
CA ILE A 300 -6.54 14.28 5.25
C ILE A 300 -5.56 14.73 4.17
N VAL A 301 -4.89 13.81 3.48
CA VAL A 301 -3.85 14.13 2.49
C VAL A 301 -4.37 14.25 1.06
N GLY A 302 -5.68 14.05 0.88
CA GLY A 302 -6.43 14.24 -0.35
C GLY A 302 -6.48 12.99 -1.25
N GLN A 303 -5.93 11.86 -0.81
CA GLN A 303 -6.07 10.58 -1.50
C GLN A 303 -7.36 9.93 -0.98
N ARG A 304 -8.47 10.08 -1.73
CA ARG A 304 -9.81 9.62 -1.35
C ARG A 304 -10.28 8.38 -2.10
N LYS A 305 -9.33 7.60 -2.61
CA LYS A 305 -9.55 6.39 -3.41
C LYS A 305 -9.04 5.20 -2.62
N ALA A 306 -9.74 4.08 -2.75
CA ALA A 306 -9.35 2.84 -2.09
C ALA A 306 -7.90 2.48 -2.42
N ILE A 307 -7.18 2.02 -1.41
CA ILE A 307 -5.79 1.58 -1.48
C ILE A 307 -5.79 0.08 -1.71
N ASP A 308 -5.05 -0.37 -2.73
CA ASP A 308 -4.80 -1.80 -2.94
C ASP A 308 -3.38 -2.15 -2.52
N GLY A 309 -2.36 -1.47 -3.03
CA GLY A 309 -0.97 -1.73 -2.66
C GLY A 309 -0.40 -0.68 -1.72
N ILE A 310 0.44 -1.08 -0.76
CA ILE A 310 1.22 -0.16 0.08
C ILE A 310 2.69 -0.57 0.16
N TYR A 311 3.58 0.43 0.17
CA TYR A 311 4.96 0.29 0.65
C TYR A 311 5.32 1.51 1.47
N ILE A 312 5.91 1.32 2.65
CA ILE A 312 6.25 2.42 3.55
C ILE A 312 7.77 2.51 3.71
N ALA A 313 8.39 3.56 3.17
CA ALA A 313 9.83 3.74 3.24
C ALA A 313 10.19 4.81 4.28
N PRO A 314 11.13 4.57 5.21
CA PRO A 314 11.66 5.67 6.00
C PRO A 314 12.36 6.67 5.06
N VAL A 315 12.20 7.97 5.32
CA VAL A 315 12.76 9.05 4.48
C VAL A 315 14.27 8.89 4.26
N SER A 316 14.98 8.25 5.20
CA SER A 316 16.43 7.98 5.12
C SER A 316 16.82 6.82 4.19
N ALA A 317 15.88 5.95 3.81
CA ALA A 317 16.11 4.85 2.86
C ALA A 317 15.99 5.31 1.41
N LEU A 318 15.39 6.48 1.16
CA LEU A 318 15.22 7.02 -0.19
C LEU A 318 16.50 7.69 -0.68
N THR A 319 16.97 7.28 -1.86
CA THR A 319 18.11 7.92 -2.51
C THR A 319 17.74 9.27 -3.11
N ALA A 320 18.72 10.16 -3.31
CA ALA A 320 18.50 11.44 -3.98
C ALA A 320 17.88 11.30 -5.39
N ALA A 321 18.03 10.13 -6.03
CA ALA A 321 17.43 9.83 -7.32
C ALA A 321 15.91 9.61 -7.23
N SER A 322 15.41 8.91 -6.21
CA SER A 322 13.96 8.72 -5.99
C SER A 322 13.27 10.03 -5.60
N LEU A 323 13.96 10.90 -4.85
CA LEU A 323 13.48 12.26 -4.53
C LEU A 323 13.51 13.20 -5.76
N GLN A 324 14.44 12.99 -6.69
CA GLN A 324 14.57 13.81 -7.92
C GLN A 324 13.51 13.45 -8.96
N ALA A 325 13.14 12.17 -9.08
CA ALA A 325 12.02 11.70 -9.90
C ALA A 325 10.70 12.37 -9.49
N ALA A 326 10.47 12.47 -8.17
CA ALA A 326 9.27 13.05 -7.62
C ALA A 326 9.07 14.53 -7.97
N ALA A 327 10.17 15.27 -8.17
CA ALA A 327 10.20 16.72 -8.36
C ALA A 327 9.97 17.18 -9.81
N LEU A 328 10.10 16.28 -10.80
CA LEU A 328 10.01 16.64 -12.23
C LEU A 328 8.63 16.38 -12.85
N ALA A 329 7.70 15.78 -12.11
CA ALA A 329 6.43 15.28 -12.62
C ALA A 329 5.25 16.28 -12.65
N VAL A 330 5.47 17.55 -12.30
CA VAL A 330 4.42 18.59 -12.45
C VAL A 330 4.65 19.29 -13.79
N ASP A 331 4.16 18.71 -14.89
CA ASP A 331 4.13 19.41 -16.18
C ASP A 331 2.70 19.75 -16.63
N ASP A 332 2.56 21.00 -17.05
CA ASP A 332 1.37 21.65 -17.58
C ASP A 332 1.19 21.24 -19.05
N GLU A 333 0.51 20.13 -19.35
CA GLU A 333 0.14 19.80 -20.74
C GLU A 333 -1.39 19.71 -20.86
N GLU A 334 -2.01 20.82 -21.29
CA GLU A 334 -3.32 20.82 -21.96
C GLU A 334 -3.15 20.06 -23.29
N GLU A 335 -3.61 18.81 -23.38
CA GLU A 335 -3.85 18.19 -24.69
C GLU A 335 -5.32 17.80 -24.92
N THR A 336 -5.73 18.18 -26.14
CA THR A 336 -7.07 18.16 -26.69
C THR A 336 -7.51 16.76 -27.07
N VAL A 337 -8.68 16.33 -26.56
CA VAL A 337 -9.23 14.99 -26.79
C VAL A 337 -9.67 14.80 -28.24
N ALA A 338 -9.04 13.87 -28.95
CA ALA A 338 -9.57 13.31 -30.19
C ALA A 338 -10.60 12.22 -29.85
N GLN A 339 -11.85 12.40 -30.30
CA GLN A 339 -12.92 11.42 -30.12
C GLN A 339 -12.66 10.19 -30.98
N PHE A 340 -12.49 9.03 -30.34
CA PHE A 340 -12.64 7.72 -30.97
C PHE A 340 -13.83 7.00 -30.33
N PHE A 341 -14.77 6.61 -31.19
CA PHE A 341 -15.93 5.80 -30.83
C PHE A 341 -15.49 4.35 -30.60
N VAL A 342 -15.99 3.72 -29.53
CA VAL A 342 -15.95 2.28 -29.33
C VAL A 342 -17.39 1.76 -29.30
N GLU A 343 -17.64 0.69 -30.05
CA GLU A 343 -18.91 -0.04 -30.08
C GLU A 343 -19.09 -0.79 -28.76
N GLU A 344 -20.26 -0.64 -28.14
CA GLU A 344 -20.64 -1.42 -26.96
C GLU A 344 -21.08 -2.82 -27.38
N ASP A 345 -20.41 -3.85 -26.87
CA ASP A 345 -20.91 -5.22 -26.89
C ASP A 345 -21.50 -5.56 -25.52
N ASP A 346 -22.73 -6.04 -25.58
CA ASP A 346 -23.72 -6.35 -24.56
C ASP A 346 -23.29 -7.56 -23.69
N LEU A 347 -23.05 -7.34 -22.39
CA LEU A 347 -22.93 -8.41 -21.39
C LEU A 347 -24.22 -8.47 -20.57
N THR A 348 -24.89 -9.62 -20.62
CA THR A 348 -26.21 -9.89 -20.04
C THR A 348 -26.15 -10.14 -18.53
N GLU A 349 -27.17 -9.67 -17.79
CA GLU A 349 -27.37 -9.74 -16.33
C GLU A 349 -27.52 -11.16 -15.72
N GLU A 350 -26.62 -12.11 -15.99
CA GLU A 350 -26.63 -13.43 -15.32
C GLU A 350 -25.39 -13.76 -14.47
N ASP A 351 -24.43 -12.84 -14.31
CA ASP A 351 -23.20 -13.05 -13.51
C ASP A 351 -23.12 -12.25 -12.19
N LEU A 352 -24.24 -11.70 -11.69
CA LEU A 352 -24.28 -11.00 -10.39
C LEU A 352 -24.81 -11.90 -9.25
N VAL A 353 -24.20 -13.07 -9.06
CA VAL A 353 -24.35 -13.84 -7.82
C VAL A 353 -23.00 -13.86 -7.12
N ASP A 354 -22.88 -12.94 -6.18
CA ASP A 354 -21.83 -12.86 -5.19
C ASP A 354 -21.72 -14.20 -4.40
N PRO A 355 -20.59 -14.91 -4.46
CA PRO A 355 -20.34 -16.12 -3.68
C PRO A 355 -19.90 -15.86 -2.22
N GLU A 356 -19.74 -14.61 -1.78
CA GLU A 356 -19.13 -14.17 -0.50
C GLU A 356 -19.98 -14.42 0.77
N LEU A 357 -20.88 -15.40 0.79
CA LEU A 357 -21.58 -15.77 2.05
C LEU A 357 -20.73 -16.72 2.88
N ASP A 358 -19.84 -16.13 3.67
CA ASP A 358 -19.04 -16.75 4.71
C ASP A 358 -19.85 -16.97 6.01
N MET A 359 -19.42 -17.88 6.91
CA MET A 359 -20.19 -18.22 8.12
C MET A 359 -20.25 -17.12 9.20
N TYR A 360 -19.49 -16.05 9.03
CA TYR A 360 -19.54 -14.83 9.83
C TYR A 360 -20.35 -13.72 9.17
N ASP A 361 -20.80 -13.91 7.93
CA ASP A 361 -21.74 -13.02 7.26
C ASP A 361 -23.16 -13.24 7.80
N SER A 362 -23.51 -12.47 8.83
CA SER A 362 -24.91 -12.33 9.22
C SER A 362 -25.55 -11.25 8.36
N THR A 363 -26.52 -11.66 7.54
CA THR A 363 -27.32 -10.86 6.59
C THR A 363 -28.17 -9.73 7.22
N GLU A 364 -27.61 -8.86 8.05
CA GLU A 364 -28.33 -7.76 8.71
C GLU A 364 -28.02 -6.35 8.18
N ASP A 365 -27.35 -6.19 7.03
CA ASP A 365 -27.08 -4.84 6.47
C ASP A 365 -27.62 -4.63 5.03
N LEU A 366 -28.86 -5.05 4.79
CA LEU A 366 -29.64 -4.58 3.64
C LEU A 366 -30.98 -3.98 4.07
N LEU A 367 -30.93 -2.87 4.81
CA LEU A 367 -32.02 -1.89 4.80
C LEU A 367 -31.43 -0.48 4.90
N ASP A 368 -31.49 0.25 3.77
CA ASP A 368 -31.55 1.72 3.73
C ASP A 368 -32.47 2.23 4.85
N GLU A 369 -32.07 3.25 5.61
CA GLU A 369 -32.89 4.45 5.88
C GLU A 369 -32.00 5.60 6.42
N ASP A 370 -32.10 6.75 5.73
CA ASP A 370 -31.69 8.07 6.18
C ASP A 370 -32.22 8.41 7.59
N ASP A 371 -31.36 8.51 8.62
CA ASP A 371 -31.47 9.51 9.70
C ASP A 371 -30.25 9.43 10.67
N VAL A 372 -29.21 10.26 10.45
CA VAL A 372 -28.16 10.44 11.46
C VAL A 372 -28.66 11.42 12.53
N VAL A 373 -29.20 10.89 13.62
CA VAL A 373 -29.41 11.65 14.87
C VAL A 373 -28.08 11.79 15.61
N ILE A 374 -27.45 12.95 15.46
CA ILE A 374 -26.26 13.33 16.23
C ILE A 374 -26.66 13.51 17.72
N THR A 375 -26.25 12.58 18.58
CA THR A 375 -26.32 12.77 20.04
C THR A 375 -25.00 13.36 20.53
N ILE A 376 -24.99 14.68 20.80
CA ILE A 376 -23.84 15.38 21.39
C ILE A 376 -23.85 15.17 22.91
N TYR A 377 -22.84 14.48 23.45
CA TYR A 377 -22.57 14.48 24.89
C TYR A 377 -21.78 15.74 25.28
N VAL A 378 -22.42 16.67 26.00
CA VAL A 378 -21.75 17.81 26.63
C VAL A 378 -21.34 17.40 28.06
N PRO A 379 -20.05 17.48 28.44
CA PRO A 379 -19.63 17.19 29.80
C PRO A 379 -20.10 18.29 30.77
N MET A 380 -20.90 17.91 31.76
CA MET A 380 -21.29 18.77 32.88
C MET A 380 -20.12 18.94 33.85
N VAL A 381 -19.55 20.15 33.91
CA VAL A 381 -18.63 20.56 34.98
C VAL A 381 -19.44 20.86 36.24
N GLN A 382 -19.24 20.10 37.32
CA GLN A 382 -19.75 20.48 38.65
C GLN A 382 -18.88 21.60 39.22
N GLN A 383 -19.52 22.72 39.61
CA GLN A 383 -18.98 23.71 40.53
C GLN A 383 -19.26 23.31 41.98
#